data_AF-A0ABD3V5A7-F1
#
_entry.id   AF-A0ABD3V5A7-F1
#
_cell.length_a   1.000
_cell.length_b   1.000
_cell.length_c   1.000
_cell.angle_alpha   90.00
_cell.angle_beta   90.00
_cell.angle_gamma   90.00
#
_symmetry.space_group_name_H-M   'P 1'
#
loop_
_entity.id
_entity.type
_entity.pdbx_description
1 polymer ?
#
loop_
_entity_poly.entity_id
_entity_poly.type
_entity_poly.pdbx_seq_one_letter_code
_entity_poly.pdbx_strand_id
1 'polypeptide(L)'
;MCASSLAVYLVSSFSKVSDGKTCKELDTTATELANRQDESDISRKRLVEQSRNFKKNTPEDLRKVAAPLLKSFQAEVDALSKRSKAAEAAFLSVYKKLIDLPDPVPVLEYALQIQKKAQRVQDLEIENKQLRETLDEYNHEFAEVKNQEVTIKQLRDRIKECEEKAEEVAE
;
A
#
# COMPACT_ATOMS: atom_id res chain seq x y z
N MET A 1 -13.20 -3.21 -12.71
CA MET A 1 -11.88 -3.82 -12.46
C MET A 1 -11.94 -4.47 -11.09
N CYS A 2 -11.78 -5.80 -10.97
CA CYS A 2 -11.76 -6.45 -9.65
C CYS A 2 -10.60 -5.91 -8.80
N ALA A 3 -10.80 -5.79 -7.48
CA ALA A 3 -9.79 -5.31 -6.52
C ALA A 3 -8.45 -6.07 -6.64
N SER A 4 -8.50 -7.34 -7.02
CA SER A 4 -7.34 -8.20 -7.32
C SER A 4 -6.50 -7.71 -8.51
N SER A 5 -7.10 -7.13 -9.54
CA SER A 5 -6.38 -6.58 -10.70
C SER A 5 -5.66 -5.27 -10.35
N LEU A 6 -6.24 -4.46 -9.46
CA LEU A 6 -5.64 -3.21 -8.98
C LEU A 6 -4.44 -3.47 -8.05
N ALA A 7 -4.56 -4.46 -7.17
CA ALA A 7 -3.47 -4.87 -6.28
C ALA A 7 -2.25 -5.40 -7.06
N VAL A 8 -2.46 -6.26 -8.05
CA VAL A 8 -1.38 -6.76 -8.92
C VAL A 8 -0.71 -5.63 -9.71
N TYR A 9 -1.50 -4.67 -10.19
CA TYR A 9 -0.97 -3.51 -10.90
C TYR A 9 -0.14 -2.59 -9.99
N LEU A 10 -0.58 -2.39 -8.73
CA LEU A 10 0.15 -1.62 -7.73
C LEU A 10 1.47 -2.32 -7.35
N VAL A 11 1.45 -3.64 -7.09
CA VAL A 11 2.66 -4.44 -6.83
C VAL A 11 3.66 -4.31 -7.98
N SER A 12 3.21 -4.51 -9.22
CA SER A 12 4.09 -4.44 -10.40
C SER A 12 4.66 -3.03 -10.61
N SER A 13 3.84 -2.01 -10.42
CA SER A 13 4.26 -0.61 -10.55
C SER A 13 5.27 -0.21 -9.46
N PHE A 14 5.07 -0.64 -8.22
CA PHE A 14 6.00 -0.36 -7.12
C PHE A 14 7.29 -1.17 -7.23
N SER A 15 7.21 -2.44 -7.63
CA SER A 15 8.40 -3.28 -7.85
C SER A 15 9.32 -2.70 -8.93
N LYS A 16 8.77 -2.03 -9.96
CA LYS A 16 9.56 -1.31 -10.97
C LYS A 16 10.22 -0.03 -10.46
N VAL A 17 9.65 0.61 -9.43
CA VAL A 17 10.25 1.80 -8.79
C VAL A 17 11.30 1.38 -7.76
N SER A 18 11.08 0.26 -7.08
CA SER A 18 12.01 -0.38 -6.16
C SER A 18 13.04 -1.28 -6.86
N ASP A 19 13.03 -1.31 -8.19
CA ASP A 19 13.89 -2.19 -8.96
C ASP A 19 15.35 -1.81 -8.69
N GLY A 20 16.20 -2.80 -8.43
CA GLY A 20 17.57 -2.57 -7.98
C GLY A 20 18.44 -1.74 -8.93
N LYS A 21 17.98 -1.49 -10.16
CA LYS A 21 18.61 -0.58 -11.12
C LYS A 21 18.42 0.90 -10.74
N THR A 22 17.20 1.32 -10.41
CA THR A 22 16.91 2.72 -10.04
C THR A 22 17.55 3.08 -8.72
N CYS A 23 17.55 2.17 -7.73
CA CYS A 23 18.29 2.37 -6.49
C CYS A 23 19.79 2.54 -6.73
N LYS A 24 20.42 1.69 -7.56
CA LYS A 24 21.86 1.81 -7.89
C LYS A 24 22.21 3.13 -8.59
N GLU A 25 21.37 3.60 -9.50
CA GLU A 25 21.55 4.89 -10.17
C GLU A 25 21.47 6.06 -9.17
N LEU A 26 20.53 5.99 -8.22
CA LEU A 26 20.42 6.96 -7.13
C LEU A 26 21.61 6.91 -6.17
N ASP A 27 22.09 5.71 -5.80
CA ASP A 27 23.27 5.51 -4.94
C ASP A 27 24.53 6.11 -5.59
N THR A 28 24.70 5.88 -6.89
CA THR A 28 25.79 6.42 -7.69
C THR A 28 25.71 7.95 -7.70
N THR A 29 24.52 8.50 -7.99
CA THR A 29 24.30 9.95 -8.00
C THR A 29 24.57 10.57 -6.63
N ALA A 30 24.14 9.93 -5.53
CA ALA A 30 24.39 10.40 -4.17
C ALA A 30 25.89 10.42 -3.83
N THR A 31 26.63 9.40 -4.27
CA THR A 31 28.10 9.32 -4.09
C THR A 31 28.83 10.40 -4.89
N GLU A 32 28.46 10.58 -6.16
CA GLU A 32 29.00 11.65 -7.01
C GLU A 32 28.70 13.03 -6.44
N LEU A 33 27.52 13.23 -5.85
CA LEU A 33 27.12 14.48 -5.24
C LEU A 33 28.03 14.87 -4.07
N ALA A 34 28.39 13.91 -3.22
CA ALA A 34 29.32 14.13 -2.11
C ALA A 34 30.70 14.59 -2.62
N ASN A 35 31.23 13.93 -3.66
CA ASN A 35 32.49 14.33 -4.28
C ASN A 35 32.41 15.75 -4.87
N ARG A 36 31.32 16.08 -5.56
CA ARG A 36 31.10 17.41 -6.15
C ARG A 36 30.96 18.51 -5.10
N GLN A 37 30.38 18.21 -3.93
CA GLN A 37 30.30 19.14 -2.82
C GLN A 37 31.69 19.53 -2.32
N ASP A 38 32.55 18.54 -2.10
CA ASP A 38 33.94 18.75 -1.65
C ASP A 38 34.74 19.55 -2.68
N GLU A 39 34.65 19.21 -3.96
CA GLU A 39 35.30 19.95 -5.05
C GLU A 39 34.81 21.41 -5.15
N SER A 40 33.50 21.64 -4.98
CA SER A 40 32.91 22.98 -5.01
C SER A 40 33.41 23.82 -3.83
N ASP A 41 33.49 23.24 -2.64
CA ASP A 41 34.00 23.94 -1.45
C ASP A 41 35.51 24.23 -1.55
N ILE A 42 36.31 23.33 -2.15
CA ILE A 42 37.73 23.56 -2.42
C ILE A 42 37.93 24.66 -3.47
N SER A 43 37.21 24.60 -4.60
CA SER A 43 37.33 25.57 -5.69
C SER A 43 36.90 26.98 -5.25
N ARG A 44 35.85 27.08 -4.44
CA ARG A 44 35.40 28.33 -3.81
C ARG A 44 36.46 28.92 -2.88
N LYS A 45 37.09 28.10 -2.02
CA LYS A 45 38.20 28.56 -1.16
C LYS A 45 39.36 29.12 -2.00
N ARG A 46 39.77 28.40 -3.05
CA ARG A 46 40.81 28.83 -3.98
C ARG A 46 40.47 30.16 -4.65
N LEU A 47 39.22 30.35 -5.09
CA LEU A 47 38.77 31.60 -5.73
C LEU A 47 38.82 32.80 -4.76
N VAL A 48 38.45 32.58 -3.49
CA VAL A 48 38.58 33.60 -2.44
C VAL A 48 40.03 33.98 -2.20
N GLU A 49 40.93 33.01 -2.16
CA GLU A 49 42.37 33.26 -2.03
C GLU A 49 42.93 34.03 -3.22
N GLN A 50 42.57 33.64 -4.45
CA GLN A 50 42.97 34.35 -5.67
C GLN A 50 42.47 35.80 -5.67
N SER A 51 41.21 36.03 -5.28
CA SER A 51 40.63 37.38 -5.16
C SER A 51 41.38 38.23 -4.11
N ARG A 52 41.74 37.64 -2.97
CA ARG A 52 42.56 38.32 -1.95
C ARG A 52 43.96 38.63 -2.47
N ASN A 53 44.59 37.70 -3.18
CA ASN A 53 45.93 37.87 -3.73
C ASN A 53 45.95 38.96 -4.81
N PHE A 54 44.94 38.99 -5.69
CA PHE A 54 44.74 40.07 -6.65
C PHE A 54 44.64 41.42 -5.93
N LYS A 55 43.77 41.54 -4.91
CA LYS A 55 43.65 42.80 -4.16
C LYS A 55 44.95 43.25 -3.50
N LYS A 56 45.83 42.34 -3.05
CA LYS A 56 47.12 42.67 -2.44
C LYS A 56 48.16 43.15 -3.45
N ASN A 57 48.22 42.53 -4.63
CA ASN A 57 49.29 42.75 -5.61
C ASN A 57 48.92 43.75 -6.73
N THR A 58 47.69 44.27 -6.74
CA THR A 58 47.21 45.19 -7.78
C THR A 58 47.25 46.66 -7.30
N PRO A 59 47.70 47.61 -8.16
CA PRO A 59 47.68 49.05 -7.90
C PRO A 59 46.29 49.59 -7.52
N GLU A 60 46.25 50.68 -6.74
CA GLU A 60 45.01 51.18 -6.13
C GLU A 60 43.96 51.62 -7.15
N ASP A 61 44.38 52.29 -8.24
CA ASP A 61 43.47 52.80 -9.28
C ASP A 61 42.77 51.65 -10.02
N LEU A 62 43.53 50.60 -10.38
CA LEU A 62 42.97 49.41 -11.00
C LEU A 62 42.08 48.62 -10.03
N ARG A 63 42.41 48.62 -8.74
CA ARG A 63 41.58 48.01 -7.69
C ARG A 63 40.23 48.71 -7.55
N LYS A 64 40.17 50.04 -7.67
CA LYS A 64 38.91 50.81 -7.60
C LYS A 64 37.96 50.43 -8.75
N VAL A 65 38.48 50.25 -9.96
CA VAL A 65 37.68 49.84 -11.13
C VAL A 65 37.26 48.37 -11.04
N ALA A 66 38.15 47.48 -10.59
CA ALA A 66 37.87 46.05 -10.51
C ALA A 66 36.97 45.66 -9.31
N ALA A 67 36.94 46.45 -8.24
CA ALA A 67 36.25 46.10 -7.00
C ALA A 67 34.73 45.87 -7.16
N PRO A 68 33.96 46.71 -7.88
CA PRO A 68 32.54 46.45 -8.14
C PRO A 68 32.31 45.14 -8.90
N LEU A 69 33.15 44.86 -9.91
CA LEU A 69 33.08 43.65 -10.71
C LEU A 69 33.34 42.40 -9.87
N LEU A 70 34.42 42.42 -9.06
CA LEU A 70 34.76 41.30 -8.17
C LEU A 70 33.65 41.05 -7.12
N LYS A 71 33.03 42.10 -6.60
CA LYS A 71 31.88 41.97 -5.70
C LYS A 71 30.68 41.34 -6.40
N SER A 72 30.38 41.74 -7.64
CA SER A 72 29.29 41.16 -8.43
C SER A 72 29.52 39.67 -8.71
N PHE A 73 30.73 39.29 -9.12
CA PHE A 73 31.08 37.87 -9.33
C PHE A 73 30.99 37.08 -8.04
N GLN A 74 31.45 37.64 -6.92
CA GLN A 74 31.33 36.97 -5.62
C GLN A 74 29.87 36.75 -5.22
N ALA A 75 29.01 37.75 -5.41
CA ALA A 75 27.59 37.63 -5.13
C ALA A 75 26.92 36.55 -5.99
N GLU A 76 27.25 36.49 -7.29
CA GLU A 76 26.70 35.46 -8.18
C GLU A 76 27.19 34.05 -7.82
N VAL A 77 28.48 33.89 -7.51
CA VAL A 77 29.03 32.61 -7.05
C VAL A 77 28.38 32.17 -5.73
N ASP A 78 28.14 33.11 -4.80
CA ASP A 78 27.46 32.83 -3.53
C ASP A 78 26.00 32.40 -3.73
N ALA A 79 25.28 33.10 -4.62
CA ALA A 79 23.91 32.76 -4.97
C ALA A 79 23.84 31.37 -5.64
N LEU A 80 24.74 31.09 -6.58
CA LEU A 80 24.84 29.81 -7.26
C LEU A 80 25.17 28.68 -6.27
N SER A 81 26.17 28.87 -5.40
CA SER A 81 26.52 27.90 -4.35
C SER A 81 25.33 27.64 -3.43
N LYS A 82 24.58 28.67 -3.03
CA LYS A 82 23.39 28.53 -2.19
C LYS A 82 22.29 27.71 -2.89
N ARG A 83 22.03 27.99 -4.17
CA ARG A 83 21.05 27.24 -4.98
C ARG A 83 21.47 25.78 -5.18
N SER A 84 22.76 25.53 -5.43
CA SER A 84 23.32 24.17 -5.56
C SER A 84 23.12 23.37 -4.28
N LYS A 85 23.56 23.92 -3.13
CA LYS A 85 23.40 23.27 -1.82
C LYS A 85 21.94 22.98 -1.47
N ALA A 86 21.02 23.88 -1.83
CA ALA A 86 19.59 23.64 -1.63
C ALA A 86 19.05 22.49 -2.49
N ALA A 87 19.43 22.43 -3.77
CA ALA A 87 19.03 21.35 -4.67
C ALA A 87 19.62 19.99 -4.24
N GLU A 88 20.90 19.98 -3.85
CA GLU A 88 21.60 18.82 -3.31
C GLU A 88 20.93 18.29 -2.03
N ALA A 89 20.59 19.19 -1.09
CA ALA A 89 19.90 18.82 0.14
C ALA A 89 18.49 18.26 -0.13
N ALA A 90 17.76 18.85 -1.08
CA ALA A 90 16.46 18.35 -1.50
C ALA A 90 16.57 16.94 -2.11
N PHE A 91 17.55 16.72 -2.99
CA PHE A 91 17.83 15.41 -3.56
C PHE A 91 18.13 14.38 -2.47
N LEU A 92 19.09 14.66 -1.57
CA LEU A 92 19.46 13.74 -0.50
C LEU A 92 18.31 13.44 0.46
N SER A 93 17.44 14.42 0.71
CA SER A 93 16.23 14.23 1.53
C SER A 93 15.25 13.25 0.89
N VAL A 94 15.03 13.35 -0.42
CA VAL A 94 14.15 12.43 -1.15
C VAL A 94 14.80 11.06 -1.29
N TYR A 95 16.07 11.02 -1.66
CA TYR A 95 16.87 9.79 -1.77
C TYR A 95 16.81 8.97 -0.48
N LYS A 96 17.07 9.59 0.68
CA LYS A 96 16.99 8.92 1.98
C LYS A 96 15.62 8.29 2.22
N LYS A 97 14.54 9.03 1.95
CA LYS A 97 13.17 8.50 2.09
C LYS A 97 12.89 7.35 1.15
N LEU A 98 13.46 7.34 -0.05
CA LEU A 98 13.26 6.28 -1.03
C LEU A 98 13.99 4.99 -0.64
N ILE A 99 15.24 5.08 -0.17
CA ILE A 99 16.01 3.89 0.23
C ILE A 99 15.56 3.31 1.57
N ASP A 100 15.00 4.13 2.46
CA ASP A 100 14.48 3.70 3.76
C ASP A 100 13.09 3.04 3.65
N LEU A 101 12.44 3.09 2.48
CA LEU A 101 11.15 2.44 2.29
C LEU A 101 11.31 0.91 2.33
N PRO A 102 10.55 0.21 3.19
CA PRO A 102 10.54 -1.25 3.19
C PRO A 102 9.97 -1.76 1.87
N ASP A 103 10.43 -2.93 1.43
CA ASP A 103 9.85 -3.63 0.29
C ASP A 103 8.33 -3.81 0.52
N PRO A 104 7.46 -3.29 -0.35
CA PRO A 104 6.02 -3.42 -0.18
C PRO A 104 5.50 -4.81 -0.57
N VAL A 105 6.27 -5.63 -1.30
CA VAL A 105 5.84 -6.93 -1.82
C VAL A 105 5.32 -7.86 -0.70
N PRO A 106 6.04 -8.07 0.41
CA PRO A 106 5.58 -8.97 1.48
C PRO A 106 4.24 -8.54 2.10
N VAL A 107 4.05 -7.23 2.30
CA VAL A 107 2.80 -6.69 2.87
C VAL A 107 1.64 -6.87 1.89
N LEU A 108 1.88 -6.66 0.60
CA LEU A 108 0.87 -6.83 -0.44
C LEU A 108 0.48 -8.30 -0.64
N GLU A 109 1.45 -9.21 -0.60
CA GLU A 109 1.20 -10.66 -0.62
C GLU A 109 0.35 -11.09 0.58
N TYR A 110 0.67 -10.58 1.78
CA TYR A 110 -0.11 -10.83 2.97
C TYR A 110 -1.54 -10.30 2.87
N ALA A 111 -1.73 -9.08 2.35
CA ALA A 111 -3.05 -8.51 2.10
C ALA A 111 -3.89 -9.36 1.12
N LEU A 112 -3.25 -9.89 0.07
CA LEU A 112 -3.90 -10.80 -0.87
C LEU A 112 -4.35 -12.11 -0.20
N GLN A 113 -3.54 -12.65 0.72
CA GLN A 113 -3.92 -13.84 1.49
C GLN A 113 -5.11 -13.56 2.42
N ILE A 114 -5.15 -12.40 3.08
CA ILE A 114 -6.31 -11.99 3.89
C ILE A 114 -7.55 -11.87 3.01
N GLN A 115 -7.44 -11.25 1.83
CA GLN A 115 -8.58 -11.11 0.91
C GLN A 115 -9.14 -12.47 0.49
N LYS A 116 -8.27 -13.44 0.16
CA LYS A 116 -8.71 -14.81 -0.16
C LYS A 116 -9.42 -15.48 1.00
N LYS A 117 -8.90 -15.31 2.23
CA LYS A 117 -9.55 -15.83 3.44
C LYS A 117 -10.91 -15.17 3.69
N ALA A 118 -11.01 -13.86 3.51
CA ALA A 118 -12.26 -13.13 3.65
C ALA A 118 -13.32 -13.61 2.64
N GLN A 119 -12.93 -13.83 1.38
CA GLN A 119 -13.82 -14.42 0.38
C GLN A 119 -14.34 -15.80 0.83
N ARG A 120 -13.45 -16.67 1.29
CA ARG A 120 -13.82 -18.01 1.79
C ARG A 120 -14.75 -17.94 3.00
N VAL A 121 -14.56 -16.97 3.90
CA VAL A 121 -15.46 -16.75 5.04
C VAL A 121 -16.86 -16.36 4.56
N GLN A 122 -16.96 -15.45 3.58
CA GLN A 122 -18.25 -15.08 2.99
C GLN A 122 -18.95 -16.27 2.34
N ASP A 123 -18.23 -17.09 1.59
CA ASP A 123 -18.79 -18.29 0.95
C ASP A 123 -19.33 -19.27 2.01
N LEU A 124 -18.58 -19.48 3.11
CA LEU A 124 -19.00 -20.34 4.22
C LEU A 124 -20.18 -19.76 5.02
N GLU A 125 -20.27 -18.44 5.18
CA GLU A 125 -21.40 -17.77 5.84
C GLU A 125 -22.70 -17.97 5.03
N ILE A 126 -22.61 -17.88 3.70
CA ILE A 126 -23.75 -18.11 2.80
C ILE A 126 -24.19 -19.58 2.89
N GLU A 127 -23.26 -20.53 2.79
CA GLU A 127 -23.56 -21.96 2.90
C GLU A 127 -24.16 -22.30 4.27
N ASN A 128 -23.62 -21.74 5.36
CA ASN A 128 -24.15 -21.98 6.71
C ASN A 128 -25.58 -21.48 6.85
N LYS A 129 -25.88 -20.32 6.27
CA LYS A 129 -27.25 -19.77 6.24
C LYS A 129 -28.20 -20.71 5.49
N GLN A 130 -27.82 -21.17 4.30
CA GLN A 130 -28.63 -22.08 3.50
C GLN A 130 -28.89 -23.41 4.23
N LEU A 131 -27.86 -23.98 4.87
CA LEU A 131 -28.01 -25.22 5.65
C LEU A 131 -28.96 -25.04 6.85
N ARG A 132 -28.94 -23.88 7.50
CA ARG A 132 -29.89 -23.57 8.59
C ARG A 132 -31.31 -23.48 8.07
N GLU A 133 -31.53 -22.80 6.95
CA GLU A 133 -32.84 -22.69 6.30
C GLU A 133 -33.38 -24.09 5.92
N THR A 134 -32.56 -24.94 5.30
CA THR A 134 -32.96 -26.33 4.96
C THR A 134 -33.24 -27.18 6.21
N LEU A 135 -32.49 -27.02 7.30
CA LEU A 135 -32.77 -27.72 8.55
C LEU A 135 -34.09 -27.28 9.17
N ASP A 136 -34.41 -25.98 9.12
CA ASP A 136 -35.68 -25.45 9.62
C ASP A 136 -36.86 -25.97 8.80
N GLU A 137 -36.72 -26.05 7.46
CA GLU A 137 -37.70 -26.67 6.56
C GLU A 137 -37.91 -28.15 6.90
N TYR A 138 -36.84 -28.95 7.02
CA TYR A 138 -36.98 -30.37 7.39
C TYR A 138 -37.59 -30.56 8.77
N ASN A 139 -37.24 -29.72 9.75
CA ASN A 139 -37.85 -29.78 11.08
C ASN A 139 -39.35 -29.46 11.02
N HIS A 140 -39.76 -28.54 10.14
CA HIS A 140 -41.17 -28.23 9.92
C HIS A 140 -41.91 -29.41 9.29
N GLU A 141 -41.41 -29.97 8.19
CA GLU A 141 -41.99 -31.16 7.54
C GLU A 141 -42.07 -32.35 8.50
N PHE A 142 -41.03 -32.57 9.31
CA PHE A 142 -41.00 -33.65 10.29
C PHE A 142 -42.09 -33.48 11.37
N ALA A 143 -42.35 -32.24 11.80
CA ALA A 143 -43.42 -31.94 12.74
C ALA A 143 -44.81 -32.18 12.11
N GLU A 144 -45.00 -31.84 10.84
CA GLU A 144 -46.23 -32.11 10.10
C GLU A 144 -46.50 -33.62 9.98
N VAL A 145 -45.50 -34.40 9.59
CA VAL A 145 -45.61 -35.86 9.47
C VAL A 145 -45.98 -36.49 10.81
N LYS A 146 -45.35 -36.06 11.92
CA LYS A 146 -45.72 -36.53 13.26
C LYS A 146 -47.17 -36.20 13.62
N ASN A 147 -47.66 -35.01 13.28
CA ASN A 147 -49.06 -34.66 13.51
C ASN A 147 -50.01 -35.51 12.66
N GLN A 148 -49.62 -35.83 11.43
CA GLN A 148 -50.39 -36.74 10.56
C GLN A 148 -50.44 -38.16 11.14
N GLU A 149 -49.35 -38.70 11.70
CA GLU A 149 -49.36 -40.02 12.36
C GLU A 149 -50.36 -40.09 13.52
N VAL A 150 -50.45 -39.04 14.34
CA VAL A 150 -51.44 -38.94 15.42
C VAL A 150 -52.87 -38.96 14.87
N THR A 151 -53.12 -38.18 13.80
CA THR A 151 -54.42 -38.11 13.14
C THR A 151 -54.81 -39.46 12.55
N ILE A 152 -53.88 -40.15 11.89
CA ILE A 152 -54.11 -41.48 11.31
C ILE A 152 -54.47 -42.49 12.41
N LYS A 153 -53.78 -42.46 13.55
CA LYS A 153 -54.08 -43.34 14.68
C LYS A 153 -55.50 -43.11 15.20
N GLN A 154 -55.89 -41.86 15.43
CA GLN A 154 -57.24 -41.50 15.88
C GLN A 154 -58.32 -41.95 14.89
N LEU A 155 -58.08 -41.79 13.59
CA LEU A 155 -59.04 -42.22 12.56
C LEU A 155 -59.17 -43.75 12.51
N ARG A 156 -58.08 -44.50 12.65
CA ARG A 156 -58.11 -45.96 12.74
C ARG A 156 -58.89 -46.45 13.96
N ASP A 157 -58.66 -45.82 15.12
CA ASP A 157 -59.39 -46.15 16.35
C ASP A 157 -60.91 -45.92 16.17
N ARG A 158 -61.31 -44.82 15.51
CA ARG A 158 -62.72 -44.53 15.21
C ARG A 158 -63.35 -45.49 14.21
N ILE A 159 -62.61 -45.93 13.19
CA ILE A 159 -63.10 -46.93 12.22
C ILE A 159 -63.41 -48.23 12.96
N LYS A 160 -62.47 -48.68 13.78
CA LYS A 160 -62.64 -49.91 14.56
C LYS A 160 -63.85 -49.84 15.49
N GLU A 161 -64.04 -48.71 16.16
CA GLU A 161 -65.21 -48.48 17.03
C GLU A 161 -66.54 -48.46 16.25
N CYS A 162 -66.54 -47.97 15.01
CA CYS A 162 -67.73 -48.03 14.14
C CYS A 162 -68.00 -49.45 13.61
N GLU A 163 -66.96 -50.22 13.28
CA GLU A 163 -67.07 -51.61 12.84
C GLU A 163 -67.65 -52.49 13.95
N GLU A 164 -67.14 -52.36 15.18
CA GLU A 164 -67.64 -53.07 16.36
C GLU A 164 -69.14 -52.75 16.62
N LYS A 165 -69.54 -51.47 16.53
CA LYS A 165 -70.95 -51.07 16.66
C LYS A 165 -71.84 -51.59 15.53
N ALA A 166 -71.30 -51.76 14.33
CA ALA A 166 -72.06 -52.29 13.20
C ALA A 166 -72.30 -53.80 13.34
N GLU A 167 -71.32 -54.53 13.88
CA GLU A 167 -71.47 -55.96 14.22
C GLU A 167 -72.47 -56.16 15.37
N GLU A 168 -72.43 -55.34 16.43
CA GLU A 168 -73.42 -55.39 17.52
C GLU A 168 -74.86 -55.12 17.07
N VAL A 169 -75.06 -54.35 16.00
CA VAL A 169 -76.40 -54.06 15.44
C VAL A 169 -76.85 -55.14 14.45
N ALA A 170 -75.92 -55.99 13.97
CA ALA A 170 -76.19 -57.05 13.01
C ALA A 170 -76.50 -58.42 13.68
N GLU A 171 -76.18 -58.59 14.97
CA GLU A 171 -76.62 -59.71 15.83
C GLU A 171 -77.98 -59.45 16.51
#